data_AF-A0A9P3CN02-F1
#
_entry.id   AF-A0A9P3CN02-F1
#
_cell.length_a   1.000
_cell.length_b   1.000
_cell.length_c   1.000
_cell.angle_alpha   90.00
_cell.angle_beta   90.00
_cell.angle_gamma   90.00
#
_symmetry.space_group_name_H-M   'P 1'
#
loop_
_entity.id
_entity.type
_entity.pdbx_description
1 polymer ?
#
loop_
_entity_poly.entity_id
_entity_poly.type
_entity_poly.pdbx_seq_one_letter_code
_entity_poly.pdbx_strand_id
1 'polypeptide(L)'
;MSSAGGLTYSATLSQGLAATSKHISTAPSQAQQAQSHDQSSAQRNRGQQASHTDRPNHDNPEAQRKRQPSPSHIPQTGNEEQNVYVLTLLTDKPLHERMTDLRKRYFPRKINKLAAHLTLFHALPESKLESKIIPTLLEVTKSTSPFRVEATKPFRLKKGFAISVSSQHGGSQARAIHRQLQEAWSGEGWLSQQDAGGCRVHYTLMNKVDDESEVQNALDEVKSFWKGDGGKAEGLALWRYDRGFWRWERKFSFEGRPGW
;
A
#
# COMPACT_ATOMS: atom_id res chain seq x y z
N MET A 1 -12.40 16.97 34.34
CA MET A 1 -12.65 15.52 34.36
C MET A 1 -13.43 15.14 33.10
N SER A 2 -13.27 13.93 32.56
CA SER A 2 -13.96 13.42 31.35
C SER A 2 -13.67 14.24 30.08
N SER A 3 -12.83 13.86 29.11
CA SER A 3 -12.29 12.56 28.67
C SER A 3 -13.34 11.57 28.15
N ALA A 4 -13.68 11.70 26.86
CA ALA A 4 -14.32 10.67 26.05
C ALA A 4 -13.46 10.44 24.79
N GLY A 5 -13.07 9.19 24.54
CA GLY A 5 -12.03 8.86 23.56
C GLY A 5 -12.53 8.80 22.12
N GLY A 6 -12.32 9.87 21.35
CA GLY A 6 -12.37 9.80 19.89
C GLY A 6 -11.09 9.16 19.34
N LEU A 7 -11.20 7.96 18.76
CA LEU A 7 -10.10 7.37 17.98
C LEU A 7 -9.80 8.29 16.79
N THR A 8 -8.67 8.99 16.86
CA THR A 8 -8.24 9.89 15.78
C THR A 8 -8.03 9.09 14.50
N TYR A 9 -8.34 9.71 13.36
CA TYR A 9 -8.19 9.19 11.99
C TYR A 9 -6.86 8.44 11.75
N SER A 10 -5.77 8.86 12.41
CA SER A 10 -4.47 8.19 12.48
C SER A 10 -4.50 6.71 12.87
N ALA A 11 -5.47 6.25 13.68
CA ALA A 11 -5.59 4.84 14.07
C ALA A 11 -6.19 3.97 12.95
N THR A 12 -7.07 4.54 12.11
CA THR A 12 -7.69 3.84 10.96
C THR A 12 -6.66 3.55 9.87
N LEU A 13 -5.68 4.44 9.71
CA LEU A 13 -4.65 4.43 8.67
C LEU A 13 -3.80 3.13 8.61
N SER A 14 -3.61 2.41 9.73
CA SER A 14 -2.87 1.14 9.76
C SER A 14 -3.72 -0.13 9.71
N GLN A 15 -5.05 -0.06 9.82
CA GLN A 15 -5.89 -1.27 10.04
C GLN A 15 -6.41 -1.92 8.75
N GLY A 16 -5.47 -2.39 7.93
CA GLY A 16 -5.74 -3.38 6.88
C GLY A 16 -5.92 -4.79 7.47
N LEU A 17 -7.15 -5.14 7.87
CA LEU A 17 -7.61 -6.49 8.24
C LEU A 17 -6.83 -7.19 9.38
N ALA A 18 -7.12 -6.82 10.62
CA ALA A 18 -7.05 -7.77 11.73
C ALA A 18 -8.31 -8.65 11.70
N ALA A 19 -8.18 -9.92 11.28
CA ALA A 19 -9.29 -10.87 11.33
C ALA A 19 -9.58 -11.23 12.80
N THR A 20 -10.81 -10.97 13.27
CA THR A 20 -11.26 -11.32 14.63
C THR A 20 -11.51 -12.83 14.75
N SER A 21 -10.43 -13.60 14.82
CA SER A 21 -10.51 -15.02 15.21
C SER A 21 -10.87 -15.11 16.69
N LYS A 22 -12.06 -15.63 17.00
CA LYS A 22 -12.46 -16.05 18.35
C LYS A 22 -12.90 -17.51 18.31
N HIS A 23 -11.96 -18.41 18.58
CA HIS A 23 -12.29 -19.76 19.00
C HIS A 23 -12.79 -19.74 20.45
N ILE A 24 -13.99 -20.29 20.68
CA ILE A 24 -14.40 -20.90 21.95
C ILE A 24 -15.04 -22.24 21.57
N SER A 25 -14.85 -23.27 22.39
CA SER A 25 -15.04 -24.68 22.00
C SER A 25 -16.36 -25.30 22.47
N THR A 26 -16.81 -26.30 21.69
CA THR A 26 -17.51 -27.54 22.10
C THR A 26 -18.84 -27.47 22.88
N ALA A 27 -19.93 -27.70 22.13
CA ALA A 27 -20.80 -28.90 22.22
C ALA A 27 -21.68 -29.14 23.49
N PRO A 28 -22.68 -30.08 23.49
CA PRO A 28 -23.07 -31.02 22.43
C PRO A 28 -24.58 -31.16 22.10
N SER A 29 -24.86 -31.88 21.00
CA SER A 29 -26.02 -32.78 20.75
C SER A 29 -27.47 -32.27 20.82
N GLN A 30 -28.19 -32.37 19.68
CA GLN A 30 -29.25 -33.37 19.51
C GLN A 30 -29.50 -33.64 18.00
N ALA A 31 -30.28 -34.67 17.66
CA ALA A 31 -30.36 -35.21 16.29
C ALA A 31 -31.76 -35.72 15.89
N GLN A 32 -32.09 -35.56 14.60
CA GLN A 32 -33.10 -36.28 13.80
C GLN A 32 -32.68 -36.11 12.33
N GLN A 33 -32.33 -37.15 11.58
CA GLN A 33 -33.18 -38.21 11.00
C GLN A 33 -34.21 -37.72 9.97
N ALA A 34 -33.87 -37.91 8.69
CA ALA A 34 -34.79 -38.31 7.63
C ALA A 34 -34.01 -39.17 6.62
N GLN A 35 -34.64 -40.20 6.04
CA GLN A 35 -34.06 -41.10 5.04
C GLN A 35 -34.89 -41.05 3.76
N SER A 36 -34.24 -41.23 2.61
CA SER A 36 -34.89 -41.77 1.40
C SER A 36 -33.84 -42.44 0.51
N HIS A 37 -34.03 -43.73 0.23
CA HIS A 37 -33.33 -44.43 -0.85
C HIS A 37 -33.93 -44.03 -2.20
N ASP A 38 -33.17 -44.17 -3.30
CA ASP A 38 -33.48 -45.24 -4.27
C ASP A 38 -32.25 -45.61 -5.14
N GLN A 39 -32.40 -46.64 -5.96
CA GLN A 39 -31.47 -47.16 -6.96
C GLN A 39 -32.23 -47.40 -8.29
N SER A 40 -31.62 -47.60 -9.45
CA SER A 40 -30.20 -47.81 -9.76
C SER A 40 -29.81 -46.89 -10.96
N SER A 41 -29.08 -47.22 -12.03
CA SER A 41 -28.55 -48.48 -12.58
C SER A 41 -27.13 -48.28 -13.13
N ALA A 42 -26.56 -49.31 -13.76
CA ALA A 42 -25.25 -49.24 -14.38
C ALA A 42 -25.30 -49.69 -15.84
N GLN A 43 -24.47 -49.09 -16.69
CA GLN A 43 -23.98 -49.79 -17.86
C GLN A 43 -22.50 -49.49 -18.12
N ARG A 44 -21.79 -50.50 -18.62
CA ARG A 44 -20.33 -50.51 -18.77
C ARG A 44 -19.93 -50.07 -20.17
N ASN A 45 -18.74 -49.51 -20.33
CA ASN A 45 -17.90 -49.90 -21.45
C ASN A 45 -16.41 -49.95 -21.05
N ARG A 46 -15.58 -50.72 -21.77
CA ARG A 46 -14.24 -51.12 -21.30
C ARG A 46 -13.24 -51.26 -22.45
N GLY A 47 -12.06 -50.69 -22.29
CA GLY A 47 -10.93 -50.74 -23.24
C GLY A 47 -10.55 -49.36 -23.77
N GLN A 48 -9.30 -49.07 -24.12
CA GLN A 48 -8.07 -49.90 -24.09
C GLN A 48 -6.88 -49.11 -23.48
N GLN A 49 -5.76 -49.80 -23.23
CA GLN A 49 -4.57 -49.27 -22.56
C GLN A 49 -3.61 -48.57 -23.55
N ALA A 50 -2.87 -47.55 -23.08
CA ALA A 50 -1.62 -47.11 -23.72
C ALA A 50 -0.61 -46.58 -22.68
N SER A 51 0.52 -47.29 -22.57
CA SER A 51 1.86 -46.88 -22.08
C SER A 51 2.03 -45.63 -21.18
N HIS A 52 2.58 -45.85 -19.98
CA HIS A 52 3.27 -44.80 -19.20
C HIS A 52 4.39 -44.14 -20.02
N THR A 53 4.58 -42.83 -19.84
CA THR A 53 5.90 -42.18 -19.89
C THR A 53 5.96 -41.12 -18.80
N ASP A 54 6.68 -41.39 -17.73
CA ASP A 54 6.88 -40.42 -16.65
C ASP A 54 7.71 -39.23 -17.17
N ARG A 55 7.08 -38.06 -17.24
CA ARG A 55 7.77 -36.79 -17.40
C ARG A 55 8.01 -36.22 -16.00
N PRO A 56 9.24 -35.94 -15.59
CA PRO A 56 9.51 -35.41 -14.27
C PRO A 56 8.80 -34.05 -14.12
N ASN A 57 8.02 -33.92 -13.05
CA ASN A 57 7.37 -32.66 -12.71
C ASN A 57 8.47 -31.63 -12.39
N HIS A 58 8.62 -30.59 -13.21
CA HIS A 58 9.52 -29.48 -12.91
C HIS A 58 8.86 -28.54 -11.88
N ASP A 59 8.78 -29.03 -10.64
CA ASP A 59 8.50 -28.22 -9.46
C ASP A 59 9.57 -27.14 -9.31
N ASN A 60 9.32 -25.96 -9.87
CA ASN A 60 10.28 -24.85 -9.88
C ASN A 60 10.51 -24.33 -8.44
N PRO A 61 11.71 -24.55 -7.84
CA PRO A 61 11.94 -24.22 -6.43
C PRO A 61 12.06 -22.71 -6.15
N GLU A 62 12.11 -21.86 -7.18
CA GLU A 62 12.32 -20.42 -7.01
C GLU A 62 11.14 -19.68 -6.34
N ALA A 63 9.95 -20.28 -6.33
CA ALA A 63 8.70 -19.66 -5.88
C ALA A 63 8.71 -19.17 -4.41
N GLN A 64 9.65 -19.61 -3.57
CA GLN A 64 9.74 -19.23 -2.15
C GLN A 64 11.08 -18.60 -1.72
N ARG A 65 11.97 -18.24 -2.64
CA ARG A 65 13.13 -17.39 -2.27
C ARG A 65 12.60 -16.03 -1.80
N LYS A 66 12.79 -15.73 -0.50
CA LYS A 66 12.49 -14.40 0.09
C LYS A 66 13.28 -13.34 -0.68
N ARG A 67 12.61 -12.64 -1.61
CA ARG A 67 13.23 -11.59 -2.43
C ARG A 67 13.78 -10.50 -1.50
N GLN A 68 15.10 -10.40 -1.44
CA GLN A 68 15.78 -9.27 -0.79
C GLN A 68 15.36 -7.96 -1.48
N PRO A 69 15.35 -6.82 -0.76
CA PRO A 69 15.21 -5.51 -1.39
C PRO A 69 16.26 -5.32 -2.49
N SER A 70 15.93 -4.58 -3.55
CA SER A 70 16.95 -4.13 -4.48
C SER A 70 17.90 -3.17 -3.73
N PRO A 71 19.23 -3.21 -3.95
CA PRO A 71 20.17 -2.29 -3.28
C PRO A 71 19.82 -0.81 -3.47
N SER A 72 19.13 -0.45 -4.57
CA SER A 72 18.62 0.90 -4.81
C SER A 72 17.55 1.38 -3.82
N HIS A 73 16.93 0.47 -3.06
CA HIS A 73 15.91 0.75 -2.06
C HIS A 73 16.44 0.70 -0.61
N ILE A 74 17.75 0.51 -0.41
CA ILE A 74 18.38 0.39 0.91
C ILE A 74 19.02 1.74 1.29
N PRO A 75 18.87 2.23 2.55
CA PRO A 75 19.58 3.42 3.01
C PRO A 75 21.10 3.25 2.95
N GLN A 76 21.82 4.35 2.75
CA GLN A 76 23.27 4.38 2.58
C GLN A 76 24.00 4.86 3.85
N THR A 77 23.54 4.42 5.04
CA THR A 77 24.09 4.82 6.35
C THR A 77 25.38 4.10 6.76
N GLY A 78 25.91 3.21 5.90
CA GLY A 78 27.13 2.41 6.16
C GLY A 78 26.96 1.27 7.16
N ASN A 79 25.76 1.08 7.72
CA ASN A 79 25.41 0.03 8.67
C ASN A 79 24.05 -0.58 8.29
N GLU A 80 23.69 -1.75 8.85
CA GLU A 80 22.33 -2.27 8.72
C GLU A 80 21.36 -1.52 9.63
N GLU A 81 20.28 -0.98 9.05
CA GLU A 81 19.21 -0.31 9.78
C GLU A 81 18.20 -1.34 10.34
N GLN A 82 17.97 -1.33 11.66
CA GLN A 82 17.04 -2.27 12.31
C GLN A 82 15.59 -2.06 11.86
N ASN A 83 15.20 -0.80 11.65
CA ASN A 83 13.95 -0.42 11.00
C ASN A 83 14.23 0.61 9.90
N VAL A 84 13.31 0.69 8.92
CA VAL A 84 13.23 1.80 7.99
C VAL A 84 11.83 2.38 7.99
N TYR A 85 11.71 3.66 7.68
CA TYR A 85 10.47 4.42 7.75
C TYR A 85 10.05 4.91 6.37
N VAL A 86 8.75 4.78 6.10
CA VAL A 86 8.09 5.34 4.91
C VAL A 86 7.54 6.72 5.27
N LEU A 87 7.64 7.67 4.35
CA LEU A 87 6.96 8.97 4.45
C LEU A 87 5.91 9.10 3.37
N THR A 88 4.69 9.48 3.74
CA THR A 88 3.59 9.73 2.81
C THR A 88 3.00 11.13 2.98
N LEU A 89 2.52 11.73 1.89
CA LEU A 89 1.63 12.88 1.96
C LEU A 89 0.28 12.44 2.56
N LEU A 90 -0.14 13.10 3.66
CA LEU A 90 -1.41 12.81 4.33
C LEU A 90 -2.53 13.63 3.70
N THR A 91 -3.55 12.94 3.17
CA THR A 91 -4.76 13.55 2.62
C THR A 91 -5.92 13.48 3.61
N ASP A 92 -6.91 14.35 3.42
CA ASP A 92 -8.15 14.35 4.18
C ASP A 92 -8.83 12.97 4.16
N LYS A 93 -9.66 12.73 5.19
CA LYS A 93 -10.37 11.47 5.37
C LYS A 93 -11.26 11.11 4.16
N PRO A 94 -12.12 12.00 3.62
CA PRO A 94 -12.98 11.67 2.48
C PRO A 94 -12.23 11.19 1.23
N LEU A 95 -11.16 11.86 0.81
CA LEU A 95 -10.37 11.44 -0.36
C LEU A 95 -9.62 10.13 -0.07
N HIS A 96 -9.03 9.99 1.12
CA HIS A 96 -8.31 8.78 1.51
C HIS A 96 -9.22 7.54 1.54
N GLU A 97 -10.44 7.65 2.05
CA GLU A 97 -11.41 6.55 2.10
C GLU A 97 -11.80 6.10 0.67
N ARG A 98 -12.17 7.05 -0.21
CA ARG A 98 -12.54 6.73 -1.61
C ARG A 98 -11.39 6.11 -2.40
N MET A 99 -10.17 6.63 -2.25
CA MET A 99 -8.95 6.03 -2.85
C MET A 99 -8.67 4.63 -2.28
N THR A 100 -8.90 4.43 -0.98
CA THR A 100 -8.70 3.15 -0.30
C THR A 100 -9.71 2.11 -0.73
N ASP A 101 -10.96 2.48 -1.01
CA ASP A 101 -11.98 1.54 -1.48
C ASP A 101 -11.77 1.11 -2.94
N LEU A 102 -11.32 2.01 -3.82
CA LEU A 102 -10.79 1.62 -5.14
C LEU A 102 -9.63 0.63 -5.00
N ARG A 103 -8.69 0.89 -4.07
CA ARG A 103 -7.56 -0.01 -3.82
C ARG A 103 -8.00 -1.35 -3.23
N LYS A 104 -9.03 -1.40 -2.39
CA LYS A 104 -9.63 -2.67 -1.91
C LYS A 104 -10.27 -3.47 -3.04
N ARG A 105 -10.85 -2.81 -4.05
CA ARG A 105 -11.48 -3.43 -5.23
C ARG A 105 -10.45 -4.03 -6.19
N TYR A 106 -9.37 -3.31 -6.51
CA TYR A 106 -8.43 -3.70 -7.59
C TYR A 106 -7.07 -4.26 -7.13
N PHE A 107 -6.64 -4.07 -5.88
CA PHE A 107 -5.36 -4.63 -5.43
C PHE A 107 -5.57 -6.11 -5.00
N PRO A 108 -4.77 -7.07 -5.49
CA PRO A 108 -5.00 -8.49 -5.22
C PRO A 108 -5.13 -8.80 -3.73
N ARG A 109 -6.33 -9.23 -3.31
CA ARG A 109 -6.76 -9.27 -1.90
C ARG A 109 -5.81 -10.04 -0.98
N LYS A 110 -5.19 -11.12 -1.47
CA LYS A 110 -4.22 -11.96 -0.72
C LYS A 110 -2.95 -11.21 -0.30
N ILE A 111 -2.61 -10.09 -0.94
CA ILE A 111 -1.38 -9.31 -0.69
C ILE A 111 -1.65 -7.82 -0.41
N ASN A 112 -2.91 -7.39 -0.33
CA ASN A 112 -3.24 -5.99 -0.03
C ASN A 112 -3.17 -5.69 1.47
N LYS A 113 -1.97 -5.37 1.96
CA LYS A 113 -1.71 -5.04 3.38
C LYS A 113 -1.97 -3.58 3.77
N LEU A 114 -2.27 -2.70 2.82
CA LEU A 114 -2.19 -1.23 3.00
C LEU A 114 -3.42 -0.51 2.44
N ALA A 115 -3.83 0.57 3.13
CA ALA A 115 -4.73 1.59 2.59
C ALA A 115 -4.07 2.36 1.42
N ALA A 116 -4.83 3.19 0.71
CA ALA A 116 -4.29 3.98 -0.41
C ALA A 116 -3.49 5.19 0.10
N HIS A 117 -2.33 5.43 -0.53
CA HIS A 117 -1.31 6.34 -0.04
C HIS A 117 -0.58 7.05 -1.18
N LEU A 118 0.05 8.18 -0.85
CA LEU A 118 0.92 8.96 -1.73
C LEU A 118 2.33 8.98 -1.12
N THR A 119 3.17 8.02 -1.51
CA THR A 119 4.54 7.89 -0.97
C THR A 119 5.43 9.02 -1.47
N LEU A 120 6.16 9.62 -0.53
CA LEU A 120 7.25 10.54 -0.80
C LEU A 120 8.59 9.80 -0.70
N PHE A 121 8.87 9.17 0.45
CA PHE A 121 10.10 8.41 0.73
C PHE A 121 9.79 6.98 1.16
N HIS A 122 10.65 6.02 0.79
CA HIS A 122 10.39 4.58 0.87
C HIS A 122 11.22 3.88 1.95
N ALA A 123 12.45 4.34 2.19
CA ALA A 123 13.33 3.80 3.22
C ALA A 123 14.17 4.93 3.85
N LEU A 124 13.56 5.64 4.82
CA LEU A 124 14.28 6.54 5.70
C LEU A 124 14.91 5.74 6.87
N PRO A 125 16.21 5.91 7.17
CA PRO A 125 16.91 5.15 8.21
C PRO A 125 16.49 5.55 9.63
N GLU A 126 16.46 4.57 10.53
CA GLU A 126 16.19 4.77 11.96
C GLU A 126 17.30 5.54 12.67
N SER A 127 18.57 5.30 12.28
CA SER A 127 19.76 5.98 12.82
C SER A 127 19.75 7.52 12.62
N LYS A 128 18.88 8.04 11.74
CA LYS A 128 18.70 9.47 11.45
C LYS A 128 17.36 10.03 11.92
N LEU A 129 16.53 9.21 12.59
CA LEU A 129 15.12 9.52 12.84
C LEU A 129 14.92 10.77 13.70
N GLU A 130 15.34 10.72 14.97
CA GLU A 130 15.21 11.86 15.90
C GLU A 130 16.27 12.95 15.67
N SER A 131 17.43 12.59 15.09
CA SER A 131 18.57 13.52 14.89
C SER A 131 18.47 14.38 13.63
N LYS A 132 17.70 13.96 12.61
CA LYS A 132 17.58 14.67 11.33
C LYS A 132 16.15 14.66 10.81
N ILE A 133 15.56 13.48 10.59
CA ILE A 133 14.30 13.33 9.85
C ILE A 133 13.16 14.07 10.54
N ILE A 134 12.92 13.81 11.83
CA ILE A 134 11.83 14.42 12.60
C ILE A 134 11.98 15.94 12.71
N PRO A 135 13.17 16.51 13.07
CA PRO A 135 13.40 17.94 13.00
C PRO A 135 13.12 18.57 11.63
N THR A 136 13.58 17.97 10.52
CA THR A 136 13.32 18.51 9.17
C THR A 136 11.83 18.46 8.83
N LEU A 137 11.13 17.37 9.17
CA LEU A 137 9.69 17.24 8.92
C LEU A 137 8.89 18.31 9.67
N LEU A 138 9.26 18.64 10.90
CA LEU A 138 8.62 19.72 11.67
C LEU A 138 8.79 21.08 10.98
N GLU A 139 10.01 21.47 10.59
CA GLU A 139 10.24 22.79 9.99
C GLU A 139 9.60 22.93 8.59
N VAL A 140 9.62 21.86 7.77
CA VAL A 140 8.93 21.84 6.47
C VAL A 140 7.41 21.90 6.65
N THR A 141 6.83 21.19 7.63
CA THR A 141 5.37 21.18 7.81
C THR A 141 4.82 22.45 8.48
N LYS A 142 5.61 23.08 9.34
CA LYS A 142 5.33 24.41 9.95
C LYS A 142 5.24 25.53 8.91
N SER A 143 6.08 25.48 7.87
CA SER A 143 6.09 26.46 6.78
C SER A 143 5.13 26.11 5.62
N THR A 144 4.82 24.82 5.43
CA THR A 144 3.88 24.37 4.38
C THR A 144 2.42 24.68 4.74
N SER A 145 1.71 25.36 3.85
CA SER A 145 0.25 25.51 3.95
C SER A 145 -0.49 24.26 3.45
N PRO A 146 -1.61 23.84 4.09
CA PRO A 146 -2.48 22.79 3.55
C PRO A 146 -3.02 23.12 2.14
N PHE A 147 -2.93 22.20 1.19
CA PHE A 147 -3.19 22.46 -0.25
C PHE A 147 -4.16 21.46 -0.91
N ARG A 148 -4.79 21.87 -2.02
CA ARG A 148 -5.68 21.01 -2.82
C ARG A 148 -4.90 19.89 -3.52
N VAL A 149 -5.39 18.65 -3.42
CA VAL A 149 -4.90 17.46 -4.11
C VAL A 149 -6.00 16.93 -5.02
N GLU A 150 -5.64 16.54 -6.25
CA GLU A 150 -6.56 15.89 -7.18
C GLU A 150 -6.00 14.56 -7.69
N ALA A 151 -6.78 13.50 -7.53
CA ALA A 151 -6.55 12.19 -8.14
C ALA A 151 -7.18 12.21 -9.54
N THR A 152 -6.35 12.25 -10.58
CA THR A 152 -6.77 12.53 -11.98
C THR A 152 -6.88 11.26 -12.83
N LYS A 153 -5.99 11.03 -13.81
CA LYS A 153 -6.16 9.97 -14.82
C LYS A 153 -5.57 8.62 -14.36
N PRO A 154 -6.23 7.48 -14.63
CA PRO A 154 -5.63 6.16 -14.48
C PRO A 154 -4.49 5.97 -15.49
N PHE A 155 -3.40 5.32 -15.07
CA PHE A 155 -2.27 4.99 -15.94
C PHE A 155 -1.66 3.62 -15.62
N ARG A 156 -1.10 2.98 -16.65
CA ARG A 156 -0.50 1.63 -16.60
C ARG A 156 0.81 1.64 -15.81
N LEU A 157 1.01 0.63 -14.98
CA LEU A 157 2.31 0.25 -14.40
C LEU A 157 2.76 -1.09 -15.01
N LYS A 158 4.03 -1.46 -14.83
CA LYS A 158 4.59 -2.71 -15.39
C LYS A 158 3.87 -3.99 -14.91
N LYS A 159 3.17 -3.97 -13.76
CA LYS A 159 2.48 -5.13 -13.15
C LYS A 159 1.18 -4.73 -12.43
N GLY A 160 0.46 -3.76 -12.99
CA GLY A 160 -0.71 -3.14 -12.35
C GLY A 160 -1.06 -1.76 -12.92
N PHE A 161 -1.76 -0.93 -12.13
CA PHE A 161 -2.11 0.44 -12.51
C PHE A 161 -2.32 1.37 -11.30
N ALA A 162 -2.31 2.68 -11.56
CA ALA A 162 -2.42 3.72 -10.56
C ALA A 162 -3.24 4.93 -11.04
N ILE A 163 -3.73 5.76 -10.11
CA ILE A 163 -4.27 7.09 -10.41
C ILE A 163 -3.18 8.15 -10.21
N SER A 164 -2.97 9.00 -11.21
CA SER A 164 -1.97 10.08 -11.18
C SER A 164 -2.48 11.32 -10.44
N VAL A 165 -1.62 11.97 -9.66
CA VAL A 165 -1.97 13.25 -9.00
C VAL A 165 -1.75 14.44 -9.96
N SER A 166 -2.67 15.40 -9.97
CA SER A 166 -2.59 16.62 -10.81
C SER A 166 -1.29 17.41 -10.54
N SER A 167 -0.57 17.82 -11.58
CA SER A 167 0.60 18.70 -11.41
C SER A 167 0.23 20.13 -11.02
N GLN A 168 -1.00 20.58 -11.26
CA GLN A 168 -1.51 21.87 -10.79
C GLN A 168 -2.02 21.75 -9.34
N HIS A 169 -2.68 20.64 -9.01
CA HIS A 169 -3.35 20.42 -7.73
C HIS A 169 -2.76 19.21 -6.99
N GLY A 170 -1.67 19.47 -6.27
CA GLY A 170 -1.05 18.59 -5.29
C GLY A 170 0.29 18.00 -5.73
N GLY A 171 0.46 17.71 -7.02
CA GLY A 171 1.64 17.03 -7.55
C GLY A 171 2.90 17.89 -7.58
N SER A 172 2.79 19.21 -7.80
CA SER A 172 3.95 20.12 -7.72
C SER A 172 4.29 20.47 -6.28
N GLN A 173 3.29 20.60 -5.41
CA GLN A 173 3.46 20.83 -3.98
C GLN A 173 4.15 19.63 -3.31
N ALA A 174 3.72 18.40 -3.62
CA ALA A 174 4.38 17.17 -3.18
C ALA A 174 5.83 17.06 -3.67
N ARG A 175 6.12 17.47 -4.91
CA ARG A 175 7.49 17.57 -5.45
C ARG A 175 8.33 18.61 -4.72
N ALA A 176 7.79 19.78 -4.40
CA ALA A 176 8.50 20.82 -3.66
C ALA A 176 8.87 20.35 -2.25
N ILE A 177 7.91 19.74 -1.52
CA ILE A 177 8.14 19.15 -0.19
C ILE A 177 9.21 18.05 -0.26
N HIS A 178 9.09 17.12 -1.22
CA HIS A 178 10.09 16.06 -1.39
C HIS A 178 11.47 16.64 -1.68
N ARG A 179 11.58 17.63 -2.56
CA ARG A 179 12.85 18.27 -2.90
C ARG A 179 13.46 18.98 -1.69
N GLN A 180 12.68 19.75 -0.92
CA GLN A 180 13.14 20.44 0.28
C GLN A 180 13.65 19.46 1.36
N LEU A 181 12.97 18.33 1.56
CA LEU A 181 13.42 17.26 2.45
C LEU A 181 14.70 16.59 1.92
N GLN A 182 14.75 16.28 0.62
CA GLN A 182 15.91 15.67 -0.05
C GLN A 182 17.14 16.60 -0.03
N GLU A 183 16.97 17.90 -0.24
CA GLU A 183 18.01 18.94 -0.15
C GLU A 183 18.60 19.03 1.27
N ALA A 184 17.77 18.88 2.31
CA ALA A 184 18.20 18.85 3.70
C ALA A 184 18.92 17.55 4.14
N TRP A 185 18.80 16.47 3.37
CA TRP A 185 19.30 15.13 3.74
C TRP A 185 20.43 14.61 2.82
N SER A 186 20.49 15.06 1.57
CA SER A 186 21.43 14.57 0.55
C SER A 186 22.90 14.81 0.89
N GLY A 187 23.21 15.92 1.58
CA GLY A 187 24.57 16.27 2.00
C GLY A 187 25.23 15.30 3.00
N GLU A 188 24.45 14.39 3.61
CA GLU A 188 24.98 13.31 4.45
C GLU A 188 24.99 11.94 3.74
N GLY A 189 24.59 11.86 2.47
CA GLY A 189 24.77 10.68 1.61
C GLY A 189 23.94 9.44 1.97
N TRP A 190 23.04 9.46 2.96
CA TRP A 190 22.38 8.25 3.47
C TRP A 190 21.05 7.85 2.82
N LEU A 191 20.54 8.62 1.85
CA LEU A 191 19.31 8.26 1.14
C LEU A 191 19.51 7.02 0.26
N SER A 192 18.45 6.21 0.12
CA SER A 192 18.42 5.16 -0.90
C SER A 192 18.47 5.76 -2.31
N GLN A 193 18.95 5.04 -3.33
CA GLN A 193 18.94 5.56 -4.71
C GLN A 193 17.53 5.88 -5.21
N GLN A 194 16.52 5.18 -4.71
CA GLN A 194 15.11 5.48 -4.97
C GLN A 194 14.67 6.82 -4.37
N ASP A 195 15.09 7.10 -3.14
CA ASP A 195 14.71 8.30 -2.37
C ASP A 195 15.61 9.52 -2.65
N ALA A 196 16.80 9.29 -3.21
CA ALA A 196 17.60 10.29 -3.92
C ALA A 196 17.06 10.59 -5.34
N GLY A 197 16.03 9.87 -5.79
CA GLY A 197 15.38 10.04 -7.09
C GLY A 197 14.35 11.17 -7.15
N GLY A 198 13.67 11.29 -8.29
CA GLY A 198 12.63 12.29 -8.53
C GLY A 198 11.23 11.82 -8.13
N CYS A 199 10.52 12.59 -7.30
CA CYS A 199 9.20 12.23 -6.80
C CYS A 199 8.06 12.43 -7.81
N ARG A 200 7.21 11.41 -8.00
CA ARG A 200 5.95 11.49 -8.76
C ARG A 200 4.83 10.72 -8.05
N VAL A 201 4.24 11.35 -7.04
CA VAL A 201 3.16 10.78 -6.22
C VAL A 201 1.96 10.31 -7.05
N HIS A 202 1.43 9.13 -6.71
CA HIS A 202 0.30 8.47 -7.37
C HIS A 202 -0.34 7.45 -6.43
N TYR A 203 -1.66 7.24 -6.55
CA TYR A 203 -2.35 6.19 -5.79
C TYR A 203 -2.24 4.87 -6.56
N THR A 204 -1.37 3.95 -6.11
CA THR A 204 -1.31 2.59 -6.66
C THR A 204 -2.59 1.82 -6.29
N LEU A 205 -3.41 1.48 -7.28
CA LEU A 205 -4.65 0.71 -7.11
C LEU A 205 -4.46 -0.79 -7.34
N MET A 206 -3.56 -1.17 -8.25
CA MET A 206 -3.18 -2.57 -8.53
C MET A 206 -1.66 -2.64 -8.72
N ASN A 207 -1.00 -3.66 -8.16
CA ASN A 207 0.42 -3.97 -8.42
C ASN A 207 0.70 -5.43 -8.08
N LYS A 208 1.80 -5.99 -8.61
CA LYS A 208 2.24 -7.39 -8.47
C LYS A 208 1.26 -8.41 -9.06
N VAL A 209 0.57 -8.02 -10.14
CA VAL A 209 -0.16 -8.94 -11.03
C VAL A 209 0.74 -9.27 -12.21
N ASP A 210 0.83 -10.55 -12.56
CA ASP A 210 1.68 -11.05 -13.65
C ASP A 210 0.91 -11.30 -14.96
N ASP A 211 -0.43 -11.33 -14.90
CA ASP A 211 -1.31 -11.37 -16.06
C ASP A 211 -1.54 -9.95 -16.60
N GLU A 212 -0.93 -9.63 -17.75
CA GLU A 212 -1.05 -8.31 -18.37
C GLU A 212 -2.49 -8.00 -18.84
N SER A 213 -3.33 -9.02 -19.07
CA SER A 213 -4.72 -8.89 -19.50
C SER A 213 -5.67 -8.61 -18.33
N GLU A 214 -5.47 -9.25 -17.16
CA GLU A 214 -6.17 -8.91 -15.91
C GLU A 214 -5.99 -7.42 -15.59
N VAL A 215 -4.73 -6.95 -15.65
CA VAL A 215 -4.38 -5.55 -15.44
C VAL A 215 -5.02 -4.63 -16.49
N GLN A 216 -5.12 -5.07 -17.75
CA GLN A 216 -5.69 -4.24 -18.81
C GLN A 216 -7.20 -4.08 -18.66
N ASN A 217 -7.90 -5.18 -18.44
CA ASN A 217 -9.34 -5.20 -18.23
C ASN A 217 -9.73 -4.33 -17.02
N ALA A 218 -9.02 -4.48 -15.90
CA ALA A 218 -9.26 -3.66 -14.71
C ALA A 218 -8.92 -2.16 -14.92
N LEU A 219 -7.86 -1.85 -15.67
CA LEU A 219 -7.51 -0.46 -16.01
C LEU A 219 -8.58 0.18 -16.92
N ASP A 220 -9.10 -0.54 -17.90
CA ASP A 220 -10.12 -0.01 -18.82
C ASP A 220 -11.51 0.07 -18.16
N GLU A 221 -11.84 -0.86 -17.25
CA GLU A 221 -12.97 -0.73 -16.33
C GLU A 221 -12.88 0.59 -15.55
N VAL A 222 -11.75 0.87 -14.89
CA VAL A 222 -11.57 2.14 -14.14
C VAL A 222 -11.65 3.36 -15.05
N LYS A 223 -11.06 3.36 -16.25
CA LYS A 223 -11.20 4.48 -17.21
C LYS A 223 -12.65 4.78 -17.58
N SER A 224 -13.52 3.75 -17.65
CA SER A 224 -14.91 3.92 -18.06
C SER A 224 -15.70 4.82 -17.11
N PHE A 225 -15.56 4.65 -15.80
CA PHE A 225 -16.32 5.38 -14.77
C PHE A 225 -15.52 6.48 -14.07
N TRP A 226 -14.19 6.38 -13.95
CA TRP A 226 -13.39 7.33 -13.17
C TRP A 226 -13.26 8.69 -13.90
N LYS A 227 -13.77 9.75 -13.27
CA LYS A 227 -13.74 11.13 -13.81
C LYS A 227 -12.76 12.06 -13.09
N GLY A 228 -12.00 11.52 -12.13
CA GLY A 228 -11.18 12.30 -11.21
C GLY A 228 -11.92 12.64 -9.92
N ASP A 229 -11.15 13.00 -8.89
CA ASP A 229 -11.64 13.28 -7.54
C ASP A 229 -10.65 14.20 -6.81
N GLY A 230 -11.11 14.91 -5.78
CA GLY A 230 -10.36 15.94 -5.10
C GLY A 230 -10.52 15.94 -3.58
N GLY A 231 -9.54 16.57 -2.93
CA GLY A 231 -9.47 16.77 -1.50
C GLY A 231 -8.30 17.68 -1.14
N LYS A 232 -7.79 17.54 0.07
CA LYS A 232 -6.79 18.39 0.70
C LYS A 232 -5.64 17.54 1.23
N ALA A 233 -4.41 17.99 1.05
CA ALA A 233 -3.27 17.54 1.83
C ALA A 233 -3.20 18.35 3.13
N GLU A 234 -3.13 17.66 4.25
CA GLU A 234 -3.22 18.23 5.60
C GLU A 234 -1.95 18.03 6.43
N GLY A 235 -0.95 17.37 5.86
CA GLY A 235 0.30 17.08 6.54
C GLY A 235 1.12 15.98 5.89
N LEU A 236 2.05 15.46 6.66
CA LEU A 236 2.82 14.26 6.37
C LEU A 236 2.51 13.19 7.42
N ALA A 237 2.61 11.92 7.01
CA ALA A 237 2.54 10.78 7.90
C ALA A 237 3.80 9.92 7.74
N LEU A 238 4.43 9.61 8.86
CA LEU A 238 5.58 8.71 8.96
C LEU A 238 5.13 7.34 9.48
N TRP A 239 5.73 6.27 8.95
CA TRP A 239 5.33 4.91 9.24
C TRP A 239 6.55 3.99 9.33
N ARG A 240 6.61 3.12 10.34
CA ARG A 240 7.66 2.09 10.45
C ARG A 240 7.32 0.90 9.56
N TYR A 241 8.28 0.47 8.73
CA TYR A 241 8.10 -0.67 7.83
C TYR A 241 8.30 -2.01 8.55
N ASP A 242 7.23 -2.81 8.61
CA ASP A 242 7.20 -4.13 9.25
C ASP A 242 6.78 -5.20 8.24
N ARG A 243 7.76 -5.76 7.51
CA ARG A 243 7.57 -6.96 6.65
C ARG A 243 6.40 -6.80 5.66
N GLY A 244 6.24 -5.61 5.10
CA GLY A 244 5.19 -5.23 4.16
C GLY A 244 3.90 -4.67 4.79
N PHE A 245 3.81 -4.60 6.12
CA PHE A 245 2.85 -3.76 6.82
C PHE A 245 3.51 -2.40 7.15
N TRP A 246 2.70 -1.34 7.26
CA TRP A 246 3.15 -0.03 7.71
C TRP A 246 2.52 0.27 9.06
N ARG A 247 3.35 0.35 10.11
CA ARG A 247 2.92 0.72 11.46
C ARG A 247 2.92 2.24 11.55
N TRP A 248 1.81 2.82 12.00
CA TRP A 248 1.70 4.25 12.28
C TRP A 248 2.81 4.70 13.25
N GLU A 249 3.52 5.77 12.91
CA GLU A 249 4.54 6.38 13.77
C GLU A 249 4.10 7.79 14.22
N ARG A 250 4.09 8.78 13.31
CA ARG A 250 3.83 10.20 13.66
C ARG A 250 3.13 10.97 12.53
N LYS A 251 2.20 11.87 12.91
CA LYS A 251 1.64 12.91 12.03
C LYS A 251 2.46 14.19 12.18
N PHE A 252 2.68 14.88 11.07
CA PHE A 252 3.17 16.26 11.03
C PHE A 252 2.10 17.09 10.29
N SER A 253 1.37 17.95 10.99
CA SER A 253 0.31 18.76 10.39
C SER A 253 0.91 19.89 9.56
N PHE A 254 0.29 20.24 8.43
CA PHE A 254 0.65 21.49 7.72
C PHE A 254 0.06 22.69 8.46
N GLU A 255 0.91 23.58 8.94
CA GLU A 255 0.55 24.73 9.81
C GLU A 255 0.72 26.09 9.12
N GLY A 256 1.30 26.12 7.93
CA GLY A 256 1.48 27.33 7.14
C GLY A 256 0.14 28.02 6.86
N ARG A 257 0.13 29.34 6.98
CA ARG A 257 -1.02 30.17 6.58
C ARG A 257 -0.97 30.38 5.07
N PRO A 258 -2.12 30.27 4.35
CA PRO A 258 -2.19 30.70 2.96
C PRO A 258 -1.66 32.13 2.80
N GLY A 259 -0.93 32.38 1.71
CA GLY A 259 -0.54 33.73 1.33
C GLY A 259 -1.80 34.58 1.10
N TRP A 260 -1.73 35.83 1.58
CA TRP A 260 -2.72 36.88 1.34
C TRP A 260 -2.35 37.63 0.05
#